data_AF-A0A485L5U2-F1
#
_entry.id   AF-A0A485L5U2-F1
#
_cell.length_a   1.000
_cell.length_b   1.000
_cell.length_c   1.000
_cell.angle_alpha   90.00
_cell.angle_beta   90.00
_cell.angle_gamma   90.00
#
_symmetry.space_group_name_H-M   'P 1'
#
loop_
_entity.id
_entity.type
_entity.pdbx_description
1 polymer ?
#
loop_
_entity_poly.entity_id
_entity_poly.type
_entity_poly.pdbx_seq_one_letter_code
_entity_poly.pdbx_strand_id
1 'polypeptide(L)'
;MVVDLLSMCNFGDFILSSQRREVFRKSLSTFQATMQSPSGTWDPRLRQFMEAALIYPIEDAIDNGRPFDIDMALNEIYSLKAYYKQVDKSKEADTLFRKLFFGIEAFRVFNNSTAHHQQGQGRGLPSSDVIDEQFQLHWKVHLDLAMRTIVHYIVWIHKEIRTRHSKVEPDARQTVVPNTNFPNRSSAQAREQIHVVSPAPAPTVETPTSQLPHFETTPVGSAAMLQPTDTRPRLNSAPRPIWPPLPEPATPTLNTEPAPLPSALSLVPGLTSLGAGPSPLAVLRELQDHVIQELRERTEMGRRARFWVMCSQGNCPTGCNMAHTAQEMKIIGICRAVSVPGWKATTCNKAASCTFGVRCDYIHPSDDIQLIEAIKQTASQLETCLVMDGTSMALVRFGDGAQVQVLAP
;
A
#
# COMPACT_ATOMS: atom_id res chain seq x y z
N MET A 1 -15.38 7.61 -0.26
CA MET A 1 -14.02 8.16 -0.07
C MET A 1 -13.12 7.60 -1.15
N VAL A 2 -12.70 8.45 -2.09
CA VAL A 2 -11.74 8.07 -3.14
C VAL A 2 -10.37 8.40 -2.56
N VAL A 3 -9.63 7.39 -2.10
CA VAL A 3 -8.24 7.60 -1.66
C VAL A 3 -7.45 7.96 -2.90
N ASP A 4 -6.70 9.05 -2.83
CA ASP A 4 -5.82 9.47 -3.91
C ASP A 4 -4.75 8.40 -4.13
N LEU A 5 -4.75 7.78 -5.31
CA LEU A 5 -3.79 6.73 -5.67
C LEU A 5 -2.36 7.25 -5.59
N LEU A 6 -2.11 8.52 -5.90
CA LEU A 6 -0.77 9.09 -5.83
C LEU A 6 -0.24 9.13 -4.40
N SER A 7 -1.09 9.49 -3.44
CA SER A 7 -0.71 9.51 -2.02
C SER A 7 -0.25 8.12 -1.52
N MET A 8 -0.84 7.04 -2.03
CA MET A 8 -0.50 5.66 -1.64
C MET A 8 0.90 5.23 -2.09
N CYS A 9 1.45 5.87 -3.13
CA CYS A 9 2.78 5.56 -3.65
C CYS A 9 3.76 6.73 -3.53
N ASN A 10 3.62 7.53 -2.45
CA ASN A 10 4.47 8.70 -2.18
C ASN A 10 4.58 9.64 -3.40
N PHE A 11 3.44 9.92 -4.02
CA PHE A 11 3.31 10.73 -5.23
C PHE A 11 4.23 10.29 -6.40
N GLY A 12 4.69 9.04 -6.43
CA GLY A 12 5.63 8.57 -7.45
C GLY A 12 7.07 9.08 -7.28
N ASP A 13 7.43 9.69 -6.16
CA ASP A 13 8.78 10.24 -5.93
C ASP A 13 9.88 9.19 -5.81
N PHE A 14 9.51 7.91 -5.69
CA PHE A 14 10.45 6.79 -5.73
C PHE A 14 10.98 6.51 -7.15
N ILE A 15 10.31 7.01 -8.19
CA ILE A 15 10.75 6.92 -9.60
C ILE A 15 11.77 8.03 -9.86
N LEU A 16 12.99 7.65 -10.25
CA LEU A 16 14.07 8.62 -10.44
C LEU A 16 13.97 9.38 -11.75
N SER A 17 13.60 8.70 -12.83
CA SER A 17 13.41 9.33 -14.12
C SER A 17 12.23 10.29 -14.08
N SER A 18 12.49 11.59 -14.26
CA SER A 18 11.45 12.62 -14.23
C SER A 18 10.39 12.40 -15.32
N GLN A 19 10.80 11.93 -16.50
CA GLN A 19 9.89 11.60 -17.59
C GLN A 19 8.97 10.43 -17.21
N ARG A 20 9.54 9.30 -16.73
CA ARG A 20 8.74 8.13 -16.33
C ARG A 20 7.79 8.47 -15.18
N ARG A 21 8.27 9.26 -14.22
CA ARG A 21 7.47 9.74 -13.07
C ARG A 21 6.29 10.59 -13.50
N GLU A 22 6.46 11.48 -14.47
CA GLU A 22 5.38 12.31 -14.99
C GLU A 22 4.30 11.46 -15.68
N VAL A 23 4.70 10.50 -16.52
CA VAL A 23 3.76 9.61 -17.21
C VAL A 23 3.03 8.69 -16.23
N PHE A 24 3.74 8.17 -15.23
CA PHE A 24 3.16 7.40 -14.14
C PHE A 24 2.11 8.22 -13.37
N ARG A 25 2.45 9.45 -12.96
CA ARG A 25 1.53 10.36 -12.26
C ARG A 25 0.27 10.63 -13.06
N LYS A 26 0.46 11.00 -14.33
CA LYS A 26 -0.63 11.27 -15.26
C LYS A 26 -1.54 10.05 -15.44
N SER A 27 -0.96 8.86 -15.56
CA SER A 27 -1.73 7.61 -15.70
C SER A 27 -2.60 7.34 -14.48
N LEU A 28 -2.07 7.49 -13.26
CA LEU A 28 -2.84 7.30 -12.04
C LEU A 28 -3.94 8.35 -11.85
N SER A 29 -3.65 9.62 -12.09
CA SER A 29 -4.68 10.68 -12.04
C SER A 29 -5.77 10.48 -13.08
N THR A 30 -5.41 10.06 -14.30
CA THR A 30 -6.37 9.78 -15.38
C THR A 30 -7.23 8.56 -15.09
N PHE A 31 -6.63 7.50 -14.53
CA PHE A 31 -7.39 6.35 -14.04
C PHE A 31 -8.41 6.81 -13.00
N GLN A 32 -7.99 7.54 -11.96
CA GLN A 32 -8.88 7.99 -10.89
C GLN A 32 -10.00 8.90 -11.40
N ALA A 33 -9.71 9.81 -12.33
CA ALA A 33 -10.73 10.62 -12.99
C ALA A 33 -11.73 9.77 -13.80
N THR A 34 -11.24 8.74 -14.50
CA THR A 34 -12.09 7.77 -15.21
C THR A 34 -12.99 6.99 -14.25
N MET A 35 -12.47 6.58 -13.09
CA MET A 35 -13.24 5.87 -12.05
C MET A 35 -14.35 6.75 -11.46
N GLN A 36 -14.11 8.06 -11.34
CA GLN A 36 -15.08 9.04 -10.84
C GLN A 36 -16.12 9.48 -11.88
N SER A 37 -15.89 9.19 -13.17
CA SER A 37 -16.84 9.50 -14.24
C SER A 37 -18.21 8.86 -13.94
N PRO A 38 -19.34 9.53 -14.24
CA PRO A 38 -20.66 8.94 -14.07
C PRO A 38 -20.95 7.78 -15.04
N SER A 39 -20.08 7.52 -16.01
CA SER A 39 -20.26 6.42 -16.97
C SER A 39 -20.41 5.07 -16.28
N GLY A 40 -21.51 4.36 -16.56
CA GLY A 40 -21.72 2.98 -16.13
C GLY A 40 -21.01 1.97 -17.03
N THR A 41 -20.59 2.37 -18.23
CA THR A 41 -19.96 1.46 -19.20
C THR A 41 -18.49 1.29 -18.91
N TRP A 42 -18.03 0.04 -19.03
CA TRP A 42 -16.61 -0.33 -18.98
C TRP A 42 -15.78 0.49 -19.99
N ASP A 43 -14.61 1.00 -19.55
CA ASP A 43 -13.64 1.65 -20.43
C ASP A 43 -12.42 0.74 -20.64
N PRO A 44 -12.20 0.19 -21.86
CA PRO A 44 -11.09 -0.71 -22.12
C PRO A 44 -9.71 -0.06 -21.96
N ARG A 45 -9.62 1.28 -21.95
CA ARG A 45 -8.36 2.01 -21.73
C ARG A 45 -7.88 1.90 -20.29
N LEU A 46 -8.73 1.48 -19.34
CA LEU A 46 -8.35 1.33 -17.93
C LEU A 46 -7.20 0.34 -17.73
N ARG A 47 -7.10 -0.67 -18.60
CA ARG A 47 -5.98 -1.60 -18.63
C ARG A 47 -4.65 -0.89 -18.88
N GLN A 48 -4.61 0.09 -19.78
CA GLN A 48 -3.39 0.80 -20.13
C GLN A 48 -2.84 1.60 -18.93
N PHE A 49 -3.72 2.12 -18.07
CA PHE A 49 -3.29 2.80 -16.85
C PHE A 49 -2.69 1.84 -15.83
N MET A 50 -3.22 0.62 -15.71
CA MET A 50 -2.61 -0.44 -14.90
C MET A 50 -1.24 -0.84 -15.44
N GLU A 51 -1.14 -1.03 -16.76
CA GLU A 51 0.13 -1.35 -17.41
C GLU A 51 1.17 -0.26 -17.16
N ALA A 52 0.80 1.02 -17.29
CA ALA A 52 1.66 2.14 -16.94
C ALA A 52 2.08 2.13 -15.46
N ALA A 53 1.16 1.80 -14.54
CA ALA A 53 1.45 1.71 -13.11
C ALA A 53 2.46 0.60 -12.76
N LEU A 54 2.64 -0.41 -13.62
CA LEU A 54 3.65 -1.46 -13.46
C LEU A 54 4.93 -1.17 -14.25
N ILE A 55 4.80 -0.83 -15.53
CA ILE A 55 5.91 -0.69 -16.48
C ILE A 55 6.88 0.41 -16.02
N TYR A 56 6.39 1.62 -15.76
CA TYR A 56 7.29 2.75 -15.49
C TYR A 56 8.10 2.58 -14.21
N PRO A 57 7.52 2.14 -13.06
CA PRO A 57 8.30 1.78 -11.89
C PRO A 57 9.34 0.70 -12.15
N ILE A 58 8.98 -0.39 -12.84
CA ILE A 58 9.89 -1.53 -13.02
C ILE A 58 11.02 -1.17 -13.99
N GLU A 59 10.71 -0.48 -15.08
CA GLU A 59 11.70 0.03 -16.03
C GLU A 59 12.68 1.01 -15.35
N ASP A 60 12.18 1.88 -14.47
CA ASP A 60 13.01 2.79 -13.67
C ASP A 60 13.88 2.07 -12.64
N ALA A 61 13.39 0.99 -12.02
CA ALA A 61 14.15 0.21 -11.07
C ALA A 61 15.33 -0.54 -11.72
N ILE A 62 15.19 -0.94 -12.98
CA ILE A 62 16.19 -1.70 -13.73
C ILE A 62 17.17 -0.77 -14.46
N ASP A 63 16.66 0.34 -15.00
CA ASP A 63 17.41 1.42 -15.65
C ASP A 63 18.42 0.96 -16.72
N ASN A 64 18.04 -0.02 -17.54
CA ASN A 64 18.90 -0.57 -18.60
C ASN A 64 18.74 0.14 -19.96
N GLY A 65 18.01 1.27 -20.01
CA GLY A 65 17.76 2.06 -21.22
C GLY A 65 16.83 1.41 -22.25
N ARG A 66 16.26 0.24 -21.98
CA ARG A 66 15.31 -0.45 -22.86
C ARG A 66 13.87 -0.09 -22.49
N PRO A 67 12.98 0.20 -23.46
CA PRO A 67 11.55 0.33 -23.18
C PRO A 67 10.97 -1.02 -22.74
N PHE A 68 10.16 -1.00 -21.69
CA PHE A 68 9.48 -2.20 -21.20
C PHE A 68 8.08 -2.33 -21.80
N ASP A 69 7.70 -3.57 -22.10
CA ASP A 69 6.29 -3.94 -22.25
C ASP A 69 5.77 -4.60 -20.95
N ILE A 70 4.48 -4.88 -20.92
CA ILE A 70 3.84 -5.48 -19.75
C ILE A 70 4.38 -6.88 -19.43
N ASP A 71 4.72 -7.68 -20.45
CA ASP A 71 5.22 -9.03 -20.24
C ASP A 71 6.60 -9.02 -19.60
N MET A 72 7.48 -8.09 -20.00
CA MET A 72 8.77 -7.86 -19.35
C MET A 72 8.60 -7.42 -17.90
N ALA A 73 7.71 -6.46 -17.64
CA ALA A 73 7.43 -6.01 -16.28
C ALA A 73 6.93 -7.17 -15.39
N LEU A 74 6.00 -7.99 -15.90
CA LEU A 74 5.51 -9.16 -15.17
C LEU A 74 6.59 -10.20 -14.93
N ASN A 75 7.46 -10.47 -15.91
CA ASN A 75 8.58 -11.40 -15.75
C ASN A 75 9.52 -11.00 -14.61
N GLU A 76 9.75 -9.71 -14.40
CA GLU A 76 10.56 -9.21 -13.29
C GLU A 76 9.86 -9.39 -11.94
N ILE A 77 8.56 -9.13 -11.87
CA ILE A 77 7.75 -9.42 -10.66
C ILE A 77 7.75 -10.93 -10.35
N TYR A 78 7.60 -11.79 -11.36
CA TYR A 78 7.66 -13.24 -11.19
C TYR A 78 9.04 -13.70 -10.72
N SER A 79 10.10 -13.11 -11.27
CA SER A 79 11.48 -13.39 -10.85
C SER A 79 11.73 -12.97 -9.40
N LEU A 80 11.17 -11.83 -8.99
CA LEU A 80 11.21 -11.36 -7.60
C LEU A 80 10.44 -12.31 -6.66
N LYS A 81 9.25 -12.76 -7.07
CA LYS A 81 8.50 -13.78 -6.32
C LYS A 81 9.30 -15.07 -6.15
N ALA A 82 9.94 -15.56 -7.22
CA ALA A 82 10.74 -16.76 -7.18
C ALA A 82 11.93 -16.62 -6.22
N TYR A 83 12.58 -15.44 -6.22
CA TYR A 83 13.65 -15.12 -5.28
C TYR A 83 13.19 -15.22 -3.82
N TYR A 84 12.08 -14.56 -3.44
CA TYR A 84 11.57 -14.64 -2.06
C TYR A 84 11.11 -16.04 -1.66
N LYS A 85 10.57 -16.81 -2.61
CA LYS A 85 10.20 -18.21 -2.37
C LYS A 85 11.44 -19.07 -2.03
N GLN A 86 12.59 -18.78 -2.65
CA GLN A 86 13.84 -19.52 -2.43
C GLN A 86 14.58 -19.07 -1.17
N VAL A 87 14.73 -17.75 -0.98
CA VAL A 87 15.59 -17.17 0.08
C VAL A 87 14.91 -17.17 1.44
N ASP A 88 13.64 -16.77 1.50
CA ASP A 88 12.96 -16.47 2.76
C ASP A 88 11.94 -17.55 3.14
N LYS A 89 11.43 -18.30 2.16
CA LYS A 89 10.25 -19.20 2.31
C LYS A 89 9.08 -18.50 3.03
N SER A 90 9.05 -17.16 2.98
CA SER A 90 8.12 -16.34 3.75
C SER A 90 6.70 -16.50 3.19
N LYS A 91 5.79 -16.91 4.07
CA LYS A 91 4.36 -16.98 3.77
C LYS A 91 3.77 -15.59 3.50
N GLU A 92 4.38 -14.55 4.06
CA GLU A 92 3.95 -13.17 3.91
C GLU A 92 4.23 -12.66 2.50
N ALA A 93 5.44 -12.91 1.98
CA ALA A 93 5.79 -12.58 0.60
C ALA A 93 4.89 -13.32 -0.41
N ASP A 94 4.63 -14.62 -0.19
CA ASP A 94 3.72 -15.36 -1.07
C ASP A 94 2.28 -14.79 -1.05
N THR A 95 1.81 -14.39 0.13
CA THR A 95 0.49 -13.76 0.30
C THR A 95 0.43 -12.40 -0.41
N LEU A 96 1.48 -11.58 -0.31
CA LEU A 96 1.60 -10.30 -1.01
C LEU A 96 1.51 -10.51 -2.53
N PHE A 97 2.33 -11.41 -3.07
CA PHE A 97 2.32 -11.66 -4.52
C PHE A 97 0.98 -12.22 -4.99
N ARG A 98 0.29 -13.06 -4.20
CA ARG A 98 -1.07 -13.50 -4.53
C ARG A 98 -2.04 -12.33 -4.66
N LYS A 99 -2.01 -11.36 -3.72
CA LYS A 99 -2.84 -10.15 -3.78
C LYS A 99 -2.50 -9.27 -4.98
N LEU A 100 -1.21 -9.07 -5.25
CA LEU A 100 -0.75 -8.31 -6.40
C LEU A 100 -1.23 -8.93 -7.72
N PHE A 101 -1.01 -10.24 -7.91
CA PHE A 101 -1.44 -10.93 -9.13
C PHE A 101 -2.96 -10.99 -9.26
N PHE A 102 -3.70 -11.10 -8.15
CA PHE A 102 -5.16 -10.92 -8.19
C PHE A 102 -5.56 -9.56 -8.75
N GLY A 103 -4.90 -8.48 -8.31
CA GLY A 103 -5.14 -7.14 -8.86
C GLY A 103 -4.85 -7.06 -10.36
N ILE A 104 -3.72 -7.62 -10.81
CA ILE A 104 -3.34 -7.64 -12.23
C ILE A 104 -4.34 -8.44 -13.08
N GLU A 105 -4.72 -9.63 -12.62
CA GLU A 105 -5.66 -10.50 -13.32
C GLU A 105 -7.07 -9.92 -13.37
N ALA A 106 -7.50 -9.14 -12.36
CA ALA A 106 -8.78 -8.44 -12.42
C ALA A 106 -8.89 -7.54 -13.67
N PHE A 107 -7.84 -6.78 -13.99
CA PHE A 107 -7.80 -5.97 -15.22
C PHE A 107 -7.85 -6.81 -16.51
N ARG A 108 -7.31 -8.04 -16.48
CA ARG A 108 -7.35 -8.96 -17.63
C ARG A 108 -8.73 -9.58 -17.84
N VAL A 109 -9.41 -9.95 -16.75
CA VAL A 109 -10.78 -10.50 -16.79
C VAL A 109 -11.74 -9.51 -17.44
N PHE A 110 -11.71 -8.24 -17.04
CA PHE A 110 -12.60 -7.23 -17.64
C PHE A 110 -12.31 -6.97 -19.12
N ASN A 111 -11.05 -7.06 -19.54
CA ASN A 111 -10.68 -6.89 -20.95
C ASN A 111 -11.12 -8.07 -21.84
N ASN A 112 -11.47 -9.22 -21.26
CA ASN A 112 -11.89 -10.43 -21.97
C ASN A 112 -13.40 -10.71 -21.85
N SER A 113 -14.15 -9.90 -21.09
CA SER A 113 -15.58 -10.09 -20.84
C SER A 113 -16.47 -9.99 -22.10
N THR A 114 -15.92 -9.53 -23.22
CA THR A 114 -16.59 -9.54 -24.53
C THR A 114 -16.38 -10.83 -25.34
N ALA A 115 -15.58 -11.79 -24.86
CA ALA A 115 -15.09 -12.91 -25.69
C ALA A 115 -15.78 -14.27 -25.45
N HIS A 116 -16.73 -14.41 -24.52
CA HIS A 116 -17.30 -15.74 -24.17
C HIS A 116 -18.83 -15.78 -24.04
N HIS A 117 -19.57 -15.31 -25.05
CA HIS A 117 -20.96 -15.74 -25.26
C HIS A 117 -21.02 -16.97 -26.18
N GLN A 118 -20.35 -18.06 -25.81
CA GLN A 118 -20.78 -19.37 -26.34
C GLN A 118 -21.90 -19.85 -25.44
N GLN A 119 -23.15 -19.53 -25.82
CA GLN A 119 -24.34 -20.19 -25.29
C GLN A 119 -24.21 -21.69 -25.56
N GLY A 120 -23.61 -22.42 -24.63
CA GLY A 120 -23.44 -23.85 -24.74
C GLY A 120 -24.81 -24.52 -24.69
N GLN A 121 -25.16 -25.28 -25.73
CA GLN A 121 -26.32 -26.16 -25.72
C GLN A 121 -26.15 -27.23 -24.62
N GLY A 122 -26.61 -26.93 -23.41
CA GLY A 122 -27.03 -27.87 -22.36
C GLY A 122 -26.02 -28.88 -21.79
N ARG A 123 -24.77 -28.93 -22.27
CA ARG A 123 -23.71 -29.85 -21.79
C ARG A 123 -22.33 -29.19 -21.63
N GLY A 124 -22.27 -27.86 -21.62
CA GLY A 124 -21.04 -27.09 -21.40
C GLY A 124 -20.86 -26.65 -19.94
N LEU A 125 -19.71 -26.00 -19.66
CA LEU A 125 -19.51 -25.25 -18.42
C LEU A 125 -20.70 -24.29 -18.17
N PRO A 126 -21.04 -24.00 -16.90
CA PRO A 126 -22.13 -23.07 -16.59
C PRO A 126 -21.96 -21.76 -17.37
N SER A 127 -23.05 -21.24 -17.94
CA SER A 127 -23.02 -19.95 -18.63
C SER A 127 -22.54 -18.87 -17.67
N SER A 128 -21.48 -18.15 -18.04
CA SER A 128 -20.93 -17.06 -17.23
C SER A 128 -21.78 -15.80 -17.28
N ASP A 129 -22.81 -15.74 -18.13
CA ASP A 129 -23.62 -14.54 -18.42
C ASP A 129 -24.08 -13.80 -17.15
N VAL A 130 -24.64 -14.50 -16.15
CA VAL A 130 -25.11 -13.87 -14.89
C VAL A 130 -23.94 -13.32 -14.07
N ILE A 131 -22.79 -14.01 -14.07
CA ILE A 131 -21.60 -13.56 -13.34
C ILE A 131 -20.96 -12.39 -14.08
N ASP A 132 -20.87 -12.44 -15.40
CA ASP A 132 -20.30 -11.39 -16.24
C ASP A 132 -21.14 -10.10 -16.16
N GLU A 133 -22.48 -10.21 -16.13
CA GLU A 133 -23.37 -9.06 -15.87
C GLU A 133 -23.11 -8.43 -14.50
N GLN A 134 -22.91 -9.23 -13.44
CA GLN A 134 -22.59 -8.72 -12.10
C GLN A 134 -21.20 -8.08 -12.04
N PHE A 135 -20.21 -8.69 -12.72
CA PHE A 135 -18.88 -8.11 -12.85
C PHE A 135 -18.95 -6.77 -13.59
N GLN A 136 -19.69 -6.70 -14.70
CA GLN A 136 -19.92 -5.45 -15.42
C GLN A 136 -20.68 -4.43 -14.56
N LEU A 137 -21.67 -4.82 -13.77
CA LEU A 137 -22.39 -3.87 -12.91
C LEU A 137 -21.46 -3.24 -11.84
N HIS A 138 -20.47 -3.99 -11.37
CA HIS A 138 -19.58 -3.60 -10.28
C HIS A 138 -18.13 -3.35 -10.71
N TRP A 139 -17.85 -3.18 -12.01
CA TRP A 139 -16.48 -3.10 -12.55
C TRP A 139 -15.62 -2.03 -11.87
N LYS A 140 -16.23 -0.89 -11.49
CA LYS A 140 -15.55 0.19 -10.78
C LYS A 140 -15.02 -0.24 -9.41
N VAL A 141 -15.82 -0.99 -8.66
CA VAL A 141 -15.41 -1.46 -7.32
C VAL A 141 -14.24 -2.43 -7.46
N HIS A 142 -14.34 -3.35 -8.42
CA HIS A 142 -13.29 -4.34 -8.67
C HIS A 142 -11.97 -3.69 -9.13
N LEU A 143 -12.03 -2.76 -10.07
CA LEU A 143 -10.84 -2.10 -10.59
C LEU A 143 -10.22 -1.10 -9.61
N ASP A 144 -11.02 -0.39 -8.82
CA ASP A 144 -10.50 0.50 -7.78
C ASP A 144 -9.69 -0.31 -6.77
N LEU A 145 -10.24 -1.42 -6.29
CA LEU A 145 -9.55 -2.33 -5.38
C LEU A 145 -8.28 -2.92 -6.01
N ALA A 146 -8.36 -3.35 -7.28
CA ALA A 146 -7.23 -3.90 -8.01
C ALA A 146 -6.09 -2.89 -8.16
N MET A 147 -6.38 -1.66 -8.61
CA MET A 147 -5.39 -0.62 -8.78
C MET A 147 -4.76 -0.20 -7.45
N ARG A 148 -5.56 -0.03 -6.39
CA ARG A 148 -5.05 0.26 -5.04
C ARG A 148 -4.11 -0.81 -4.54
N THR A 149 -4.43 -2.08 -4.79
CA THR A 149 -3.57 -3.20 -4.43
C THR A 149 -2.23 -3.12 -5.16
N ILE A 150 -2.24 -2.84 -6.46
CA ILE A 150 -1.03 -2.68 -7.27
C ILE A 150 -0.18 -1.51 -6.76
N VAL A 151 -0.78 -0.32 -6.63
CA VAL A 151 -0.11 0.91 -6.23
C VAL A 151 0.41 0.82 -4.78
N HIS A 152 -0.29 0.14 -3.89
CA HIS A 152 0.17 -0.07 -2.51
C HIS A 152 1.51 -0.82 -2.45
N TYR A 153 1.71 -1.82 -3.33
CA TYR A 153 2.93 -2.62 -3.32
C TYR A 153 4.02 -2.10 -4.26
N ILE A 154 3.71 -1.18 -5.17
CA ILE A 154 4.63 -0.80 -6.26
C ILE A 154 5.93 -0.14 -5.76
N VAL A 155 5.85 0.65 -4.68
CA VAL A 155 7.02 1.31 -4.08
C VAL A 155 8.00 0.26 -3.53
N TRP A 156 7.47 -0.76 -2.85
CA TRP A 156 8.27 -1.86 -2.33
C TRP A 156 8.87 -2.70 -3.46
N ILE A 157 8.07 -3.05 -4.47
CA ILE A 157 8.53 -3.81 -5.65
C ILE A 157 9.67 -3.08 -6.36
N HIS A 158 9.52 -1.77 -6.61
CA HIS A 158 10.57 -0.94 -7.21
C HIS A 158 11.87 -1.02 -6.42
N LYS A 159 11.80 -0.80 -5.10
CA LYS A 159 12.97 -0.85 -4.22
C LYS A 159 13.67 -2.21 -4.26
N GLU A 160 12.91 -3.31 -4.22
CA GLU A 160 13.48 -4.66 -4.21
C GLU A 160 14.09 -5.05 -5.55
N ILE A 161 13.44 -4.72 -6.67
CA ILE A 161 14.01 -4.93 -8.01
C ILE A 161 15.32 -4.15 -8.13
N ARG A 162 15.30 -2.85 -7.77
CA ARG A 162 16.50 -2.01 -7.81
C ARG A 162 17.65 -2.60 -6.97
N THR A 163 17.35 -2.99 -5.74
CA THR A 163 18.34 -3.60 -4.83
C THR A 163 18.93 -4.88 -5.41
N ARG A 164 18.10 -5.71 -6.07
CA ARG A 164 18.54 -6.94 -6.72
C ARG A 164 19.44 -6.66 -7.91
N HIS A 165 19.11 -5.68 -8.76
CA HIS A 165 19.93 -5.32 -9.91
C HIS A 165 21.25 -4.64 -9.50
N SER A 166 21.25 -3.80 -8.45
CA SER A 166 22.49 -3.19 -7.93
C SER A 166 23.44 -4.22 -7.30
N LYS A 167 22.93 -5.31 -6.74
CA LYS A 167 23.76 -6.40 -6.16
C LYS A 167 24.38 -7.31 -7.21
N VAL A 168 23.82 -7.37 -8.41
CA VAL A 168 24.32 -8.22 -9.52
C VAL A 168 25.43 -7.50 -10.30
N GLU A 169 25.64 -6.20 -10.10
CA GLU A 169 26.72 -5.44 -10.73
C GLU A 169 27.88 -5.07 -9.78
N PRO A 170 28.76 -6.03 -9.39
CA PRO A 170 30.10 -5.66 -8.93
C PRO A 170 31.28 -6.40 -9.60
N ASP A 171 31.11 -7.11 -10.74
CA ASP A 171 32.23 -7.88 -11.34
C ASP A 171 32.56 -7.57 -12.83
N ALA A 172 31.93 -6.58 -13.44
CA ALA A 172 32.17 -6.27 -14.86
C ALA A 172 32.90 -4.92 -15.12
N ARG A 173 33.65 -4.40 -14.15
CA ARG A 173 34.55 -3.26 -14.38
C ARG A 173 36.01 -3.60 -14.03
N GLN A 174 36.70 -4.03 -15.08
CA GLN A 174 38.11 -3.73 -15.39
C GLN A 174 39.20 -4.31 -14.48
N THR A 175 39.56 -5.56 -14.77
CA THR A 175 40.95 -6.01 -14.71
C THR A 175 41.73 -5.34 -15.85
N VAL A 176 42.16 -4.09 -15.66
CA VAL A 176 43.22 -3.49 -16.48
C VAL A 176 44.53 -3.70 -15.73
N VAL A 177 45.36 -4.58 -16.30
CA VAL A 177 46.71 -4.91 -15.86
C VAL A 177 47.59 -3.66 -15.86
N PRO A 178 48.38 -3.39 -14.80
CA PRO A 178 49.37 -2.32 -14.84
C PRO A 178 50.59 -2.81 -15.63
N ASN A 179 50.78 -2.30 -16.85
CA ASN A 179 52.00 -2.56 -17.60
C ASN A 179 52.97 -1.38 -17.37
N THR A 180 54.01 -1.66 -16.60
CA THR A 180 55.24 -0.87 -16.49
C THR A 180 55.96 -0.82 -17.83
N ASN A 181 56.26 0.38 -18.35
CA ASN A 181 57.58 0.78 -18.84
C ASN A 181 57.58 2.21 -19.42
N PHE A 182 58.39 3.07 -18.79
CA PHE A 182 58.95 4.34 -19.29
C PHE A 182 59.93 4.09 -20.47
N PRO A 183 60.52 5.08 -21.19
CA PRO A 183 60.68 6.52 -20.84
C PRO A 183 60.47 7.55 -21.98
N ASN A 184 60.39 8.85 -21.64
CA ASN A 184 61.47 9.86 -21.84
C ASN A 184 60.94 11.30 -22.06
N ARG A 185 61.55 12.27 -21.33
CA ARG A 185 61.88 13.70 -21.63
C ARG A 185 60.85 14.60 -22.36
N SER A 186 60.61 15.87 -22.06
CA SER A 186 61.10 16.95 -21.18
C SER A 186 59.93 17.97 -21.15
N SER A 187 59.73 18.91 -20.21
CA SER A 187 60.54 20.10 -19.96
C SER A 187 59.82 21.06 -19.00
N ALA A 188 60.62 21.76 -18.18
CA ALA A 188 60.43 23.12 -17.61
C ALA A 188 59.36 23.33 -16.51
N GLN A 189 59.80 23.54 -15.25
CA GLN A 189 59.93 24.85 -14.53
C GLN A 189 58.55 25.40 -14.08
N ALA A 190 58.27 25.76 -12.83
CA ALA A 190 59.04 26.34 -11.72
C ALA A 190 58.53 25.78 -10.37
N ARG A 191 59.37 25.44 -9.38
CA ARG A 191 60.04 26.30 -8.38
C ARG A 191 59.09 27.24 -7.62
N GLU A 192 58.65 26.79 -6.44
CA GLU A 192 58.79 27.52 -5.17
C GLU A 192 58.85 26.52 -4.00
N GLN A 193 59.97 26.56 -3.28
CA GLN A 193 60.23 25.86 -2.01
C GLN A 193 59.97 26.84 -0.88
N ILE A 194 59.36 26.44 0.25
CA ILE A 194 59.90 26.69 1.60
C ILE A 194 59.55 25.51 2.54
N HIS A 195 60.57 25.11 3.31
CA HIS A 195 60.74 24.06 4.32
C HIS A 195 59.66 23.94 5.42
N VAL A 196 59.23 22.72 5.81
CA VAL A 196 59.74 21.80 6.89
C VAL A 196 59.63 22.36 8.31
N VAL A 197 58.92 21.66 9.20
CA VAL A 197 59.41 21.02 10.45
C VAL A 197 58.25 20.25 11.12
N SER A 198 58.48 18.96 11.39
CA SER A 198 57.83 18.12 12.42
C SER A 198 58.99 17.54 13.25
N PRO A 199 58.88 17.25 14.56
CA PRO A 199 58.20 16.01 15.00
C PRO A 199 57.62 15.94 16.45
N ALA A 200 56.63 15.03 16.63
CA ALA A 200 56.40 14.04 17.72
C ALA A 200 56.34 14.45 19.23
N PRO A 201 55.96 13.54 20.19
CA PRO A 201 54.80 12.61 20.29
C PRO A 201 54.06 12.65 21.67
N ALA A 202 52.89 11.98 21.73
CA ALA A 202 52.16 11.23 22.81
C ALA A 202 52.26 11.62 24.33
N PRO A 203 51.21 11.33 25.15
CA PRO A 203 51.13 9.98 25.72
C PRO A 203 49.72 9.35 25.87
N THR A 204 49.82 8.05 26.07
CA THR A 204 48.90 6.94 26.38
C THR A 204 48.00 7.14 27.60
N VAL A 205 46.75 6.64 27.54
CA VAL A 205 45.96 6.21 28.73
C VAL A 205 45.23 4.92 28.39
N GLU A 206 45.18 4.04 29.39
CA GLU A 206 44.94 2.60 29.35
C GLU A 206 43.47 2.17 29.31
N THR A 207 43.29 0.92 28.87
CA THR A 207 42.10 0.07 28.80
C THR A 207 41.46 -0.22 30.17
N PRO A 208 40.22 -0.74 30.24
CA PRO A 208 40.14 -2.18 30.46
C PRO A 208 39.11 -2.94 29.62
N THR A 209 39.59 -4.11 29.21
CA THR A 209 38.96 -5.22 28.51
C THR A 209 37.86 -5.87 29.35
N SER A 210 36.69 -6.14 28.76
CA SER A 210 35.72 -7.09 29.32
C SER A 210 35.72 -8.36 28.47
N GLN A 211 36.17 -9.45 29.09
CA GLN A 211 36.11 -10.81 28.59
C GLN A 211 34.69 -11.37 28.71
N LEU A 212 34.26 -12.21 27.76
CA LEU A 212 33.27 -13.29 27.89
C LEU A 212 33.40 -14.18 26.63
N PRO A 213 33.03 -15.48 26.67
CA PRO A 213 33.95 -16.54 26.32
C PRO A 213 33.68 -17.18 24.96
N HIS A 214 34.76 -17.73 24.42
CA HIS A 214 34.79 -18.78 23.40
C HIS A 214 33.91 -19.98 23.78
N PHE A 215 33.10 -20.44 22.83
CA PHE A 215 32.78 -21.86 22.68
C PHE A 215 33.24 -22.31 21.31
N GLU A 216 34.05 -23.36 21.29
CA GLU A 216 34.60 -23.99 20.11
C GLU A 216 34.14 -25.46 20.07
N THR A 217 33.94 -25.96 18.84
CA THR A 217 33.85 -27.37 18.40
C THR A 217 32.60 -28.19 18.79
N THR A 218 31.97 -29.00 17.92
CA THR A 218 32.48 -29.78 16.77
C THR A 218 31.35 -30.13 15.76
N PRO A 219 31.68 -30.57 14.52
CA PRO A 219 30.73 -30.91 13.46
C PRO A 219 30.53 -32.43 13.30
N VAL A 220 29.31 -32.88 12.96
CA VAL A 220 29.05 -34.22 12.40
C VAL A 220 27.82 -34.17 11.49
N GLY A 221 27.94 -34.71 10.27
CA GLY A 221 26.80 -35.34 9.58
C GLY A 221 26.50 -34.89 8.15
N SER A 222 27.34 -35.32 7.20
CA SER A 222 26.97 -35.42 5.79
C SER A 222 25.76 -36.35 5.59
N ALA A 223 24.79 -35.93 4.78
CA ALA A 223 23.86 -36.85 4.13
C ALA A 223 23.48 -36.35 2.73
N ALA A 224 23.46 -37.30 1.81
CA ALA A 224 23.47 -37.18 0.36
C ALA A 224 22.21 -36.59 -0.30
N MET A 225 22.48 -35.97 -1.45
CA MET A 225 21.73 -36.00 -2.72
C MET A 225 20.30 -36.55 -2.69
N LEU A 226 19.32 -35.70 -3.06
CA LEU A 226 18.26 -36.05 -4.01
C LEU A 226 17.81 -34.78 -4.75
N GLN A 227 18.04 -34.76 -6.08
CA GLN A 227 17.46 -33.78 -7.00
C GLN A 227 15.96 -34.04 -7.18
N PRO A 228 15.17 -33.00 -7.48
CA PRO A 228 14.03 -33.16 -8.37
C PRO A 228 14.14 -32.22 -9.58
N THR A 229 13.94 -32.84 -10.72
CA THR A 229 13.87 -32.32 -12.08
C THR A 229 12.78 -31.27 -12.27
N ASP A 230 13.18 -30.16 -12.88
CA ASP A 230 12.32 -29.17 -13.51
C ASP A 230 11.44 -29.80 -14.60
N THR A 231 10.14 -29.54 -14.54
CA THR A 231 9.25 -29.67 -15.71
C THR A 231 8.31 -28.47 -15.80
N ARG A 232 8.66 -27.57 -16.72
CA ARG A 232 7.87 -26.42 -17.17
C ARG A 232 6.85 -26.87 -18.22
N PRO A 233 5.56 -26.48 -18.16
CA PRO A 233 4.66 -26.68 -19.29
C PRO A 233 4.90 -25.60 -20.36
N ARG A 234 5.25 -26.03 -21.57
CA ARG A 234 5.17 -25.22 -22.81
C ARG A 234 3.70 -25.12 -23.24
N LEU A 235 3.20 -23.90 -23.44
CA LEU A 235 1.97 -23.64 -24.18
C LEU A 235 2.33 -23.59 -25.68
N ASN A 236 1.93 -24.63 -26.41
CA ASN A 236 1.94 -24.65 -27.87
C ASN A 236 0.70 -23.93 -28.42
N SER A 237 0.93 -23.04 -29.37
CA SER A 237 -0.08 -22.40 -30.22
C SER A 237 -0.82 -23.43 -31.07
N ALA A 238 -2.15 -23.30 -31.15
CA ALA A 238 -2.98 -24.02 -32.13
C ALA A 238 -3.63 -23.03 -33.13
N PRO A 239 -3.91 -23.45 -34.38
CA PRO A 239 -4.20 -22.55 -35.50
C PRO A 239 -5.69 -22.17 -35.60
N ARG A 240 -5.96 -21.02 -36.22
CA ARG A 240 -7.30 -20.46 -36.45
C ARG A 240 -8.12 -21.32 -37.44
N PRO A 241 -9.41 -21.61 -37.19
CA PRO A 241 -10.32 -22.08 -38.20
C PRO A 241 -10.97 -20.90 -38.95
N ILE A 242 -11.01 -21.02 -40.28
CA ILE A 242 -11.76 -20.17 -41.20
C ILE A 242 -13.23 -20.62 -41.16
N TRP A 243 -14.18 -19.70 -40.94
CA TRP A 243 -15.63 -19.96 -41.01
C TRP A 243 -16.28 -19.16 -42.14
N PRO A 244 -17.29 -19.72 -42.84
CA PRO A 244 -18.04 -19.06 -43.92
C PRO A 244 -19.16 -18.14 -43.37
N PRO A 245 -19.77 -17.26 -44.21
CA PRO A 245 -20.72 -16.27 -43.73
C PRO A 245 -22.08 -16.87 -43.35
N LEU A 246 -22.67 -16.36 -42.26
CA LEU A 246 -24.01 -16.70 -41.78
C LEU A 246 -25.11 -15.88 -42.49
N PRO A 247 -26.34 -16.42 -42.66
CA PRO A 247 -27.50 -15.66 -43.14
C PRO A 247 -28.23 -14.92 -42.01
N GLU A 248 -28.86 -13.78 -42.36
CA GLU A 248 -29.70 -12.95 -41.49
C GLU A 248 -30.99 -13.66 -41.04
N PRO A 249 -31.50 -13.37 -39.84
CA PRO A 249 -32.90 -13.62 -39.52
C PRO A 249 -33.71 -12.35 -39.26
N ALA A 250 -34.97 -12.46 -39.71
CA ALA A 250 -36.01 -11.45 -39.73
C ALA A 250 -36.58 -11.06 -38.35
N THR A 251 -37.13 -9.84 -38.31
CA THR A 251 -38.04 -9.27 -37.29
C THR A 251 -39.30 -10.10 -37.03
N PRO A 252 -39.85 -9.98 -35.81
CA PRO A 252 -41.30 -9.86 -35.68
C PRO A 252 -41.75 -8.71 -34.75
N THR A 253 -42.82 -8.06 -35.20
CA THR A 253 -43.69 -7.10 -34.52
C THR A 253 -44.76 -7.78 -33.64
N LEU A 254 -45.23 -7.00 -32.64
CA LEU A 254 -46.63 -6.71 -32.26
C LEU A 254 -47.11 -7.09 -30.84
N ASN A 255 -47.49 -6.04 -30.09
CA ASN A 255 -48.62 -5.81 -29.16
C ASN A 255 -49.03 -6.86 -28.10
N THR A 256 -49.29 -6.43 -26.85
CA THR A 256 -50.64 -6.26 -26.26
C THR A 256 -50.55 -5.59 -24.85
N GLU A 257 -51.45 -4.63 -24.59
CA GLU A 257 -51.69 -3.85 -23.36
C GLU A 257 -52.54 -4.62 -22.32
N PRO A 258 -52.57 -4.24 -21.02
CA PRO A 258 -53.87 -3.86 -20.45
C PRO A 258 -53.86 -2.73 -19.40
N ALA A 259 -55.01 -2.05 -19.32
CA ALA A 259 -55.37 -0.92 -18.43
C ALA A 259 -56.13 -1.39 -17.13
N PRO A 260 -56.76 -0.52 -16.29
CA PRO A 260 -56.31 -0.25 -14.92
C PRO A 260 -57.30 -0.59 -13.76
N LEU A 261 -56.75 -0.50 -12.52
CA LEU A 261 -57.29 -0.32 -11.13
C LEU A 261 -58.80 -0.34 -10.82
N PRO A 262 -59.11 -0.65 -9.54
CA PRO A 262 -59.91 0.30 -8.74
C PRO A 262 -59.32 0.62 -7.35
N SER A 263 -59.57 1.86 -6.92
CA SER A 263 -59.29 2.41 -5.58
C SER A 263 -60.52 2.32 -4.68
N ALA A 264 -60.33 2.14 -3.36
CA ALA A 264 -61.14 2.78 -2.30
C ALA A 264 -60.59 2.54 -0.87
N LEU A 265 -60.30 3.66 -0.16
CA LEU A 265 -60.59 4.03 1.25
C LEU A 265 -60.04 3.10 2.39
N SER A 266 -59.51 3.55 3.53
CA SER A 266 -59.75 4.76 4.32
C SER A 266 -58.69 4.96 5.44
N LEU A 267 -58.44 6.23 5.74
CA LEU A 267 -57.92 6.92 6.94
C LEU A 267 -57.64 6.14 8.26
N VAL A 268 -56.41 6.31 8.79
CA VAL A 268 -56.14 6.59 10.23
C VAL A 268 -54.97 7.59 10.34
N PRO A 269 -55.08 8.70 11.11
CA PRO A 269 -54.02 9.68 11.31
C PRO A 269 -53.19 9.35 12.56
N GLY A 270 -51.86 9.39 12.43
CA GLY A 270 -50.97 9.22 13.58
C GLY A 270 -49.53 8.88 13.21
N LEU A 271 -48.87 9.73 12.43
CA LEU A 271 -47.40 9.70 12.31
C LEU A 271 -46.87 11.01 12.88
N THR A 272 -46.48 10.93 14.15
CA THR A 272 -45.43 11.77 14.71
C THR A 272 -44.23 11.73 13.76
N SER A 273 -43.79 12.93 13.37
CA SER A 273 -42.55 13.20 12.65
C SER A 273 -41.40 12.46 13.31
N LEU A 274 -41.00 11.30 12.77
CA LEU A 274 -39.71 10.70 13.01
C LEU A 274 -38.67 11.66 12.42
N GLY A 275 -38.09 12.47 13.29
CA GLY A 275 -37.04 13.42 12.94
C GLY A 275 -35.96 12.72 12.15
N ALA A 276 -35.65 13.27 10.97
CA ALA A 276 -34.49 12.87 10.19
C ALA A 276 -33.26 12.98 11.09
N GLY A 277 -32.72 11.84 11.52
CA GLY A 277 -31.47 11.80 12.27
C GLY A 277 -30.36 12.51 11.48
N PRO A 278 -29.34 13.05 12.15
CA PRO A 278 -28.22 13.67 11.47
C PRO A 278 -27.63 12.70 10.46
N SER A 279 -27.37 13.17 9.24
CA SER A 279 -26.75 12.34 8.21
C SER A 279 -25.44 11.73 8.75
N PRO A 280 -25.07 10.50 8.37
CA PRO A 280 -23.82 9.88 8.82
C PRO A 280 -22.57 10.75 8.57
N LEU A 281 -22.59 11.59 7.52
CA LEU A 281 -21.53 12.55 7.22
C LEU A 281 -21.47 13.71 8.23
N ALA A 282 -22.61 14.17 8.73
CA ALA A 282 -22.65 15.23 9.74
C ALA A 282 -22.06 14.76 11.07
N VAL A 283 -22.38 13.53 11.48
CA VAL A 283 -21.83 12.91 12.70
C VAL A 283 -20.31 12.73 12.59
N LEU A 284 -19.81 12.32 11.41
CA LEU A 284 -18.37 12.18 11.18
C LEU A 284 -17.65 13.53 11.22
N ARG A 285 -18.23 14.59 10.64
CA ARG A 285 -17.66 15.95 10.69
C ARG A 285 -17.59 16.49 12.11
N GLU A 286 -18.67 16.38 12.88
CA GLU A 286 -18.69 16.80 14.28
C GLU A 286 -17.64 16.04 15.12
N LEU A 287 -17.48 14.74 14.87
CA LEU A 287 -16.42 13.96 15.52
C LEU A 287 -15.02 14.42 15.09
N GLN A 288 -14.82 14.73 13.81
CA GLN A 288 -13.56 15.25 13.30
C GLN A 288 -13.19 16.59 13.96
N ASP A 289 -14.15 17.49 14.10
CA ASP A 289 -13.96 18.78 14.76
C ASP A 289 -13.50 18.60 16.20
N HIS A 290 -14.12 17.67 16.95
CA HIS A 290 -13.69 17.34 18.31
C HIS A 290 -12.28 16.73 18.37
N VAL A 291 -11.91 15.89 17.41
CA VAL A 291 -10.54 15.30 17.33
C VAL A 291 -9.51 16.39 17.01
N ILE A 292 -9.80 17.28 16.06
CA ILE A 292 -8.94 18.42 15.72
C ILE A 292 -8.75 19.33 16.93
N GLN A 293 -9.85 19.65 17.63
CA GLN A 293 -9.82 20.51 18.80
C GLN A 293 -8.97 19.90 19.92
N GLU A 294 -9.18 18.61 20.24
CA GLU A 294 -8.37 17.89 21.23
C GLU A 294 -6.88 17.94 20.85
N LEU A 295 -6.50 17.58 19.62
CA LEU A 295 -5.10 17.58 19.21
C LEU A 295 -4.45 18.97 19.30
N ARG A 296 -5.18 20.04 18.95
CA ARG A 296 -4.70 21.43 19.05
C ARG A 296 -4.47 21.82 20.52
N GLU A 297 -5.46 21.61 21.38
CA GLU A 297 -5.35 21.94 22.81
C GLU A 297 -4.19 21.20 23.47
N ARG A 298 -4.00 19.92 23.14
CA ARG A 298 -2.88 19.12 23.65
C ARG A 298 -1.53 19.70 23.21
N THR A 299 -1.43 20.11 21.95
CA THR A 299 -0.20 20.68 21.38
C THR A 299 0.10 22.06 21.95
N GLU A 300 -0.91 22.92 22.13
CA GLU A 300 -0.77 24.22 22.79
C GLU A 300 -0.29 24.08 24.25
N MET A 301 -0.71 23.02 24.95
CA MET A 301 -0.21 22.67 26.28
C MET A 301 1.17 22.00 26.27
N GLY A 302 1.79 21.75 25.11
CA GLY A 302 3.04 21.00 24.99
C GLY A 302 2.91 19.56 25.46
N ARG A 303 1.77 18.91 25.21
CA ARG A 303 1.47 17.55 25.67
C ARG A 303 1.05 16.64 24.51
N ARG A 304 1.37 15.35 24.63
CA ARG A 304 0.89 14.30 23.72
C ARG A 304 -0.60 14.00 23.94
N ALA A 305 -1.20 13.21 23.05
CA ALA A 305 -2.55 12.69 23.22
C ALA A 305 -2.73 12.00 24.58
N ARG A 306 -3.93 12.14 25.16
CA ARG A 306 -4.29 11.58 26.47
C ARG A 306 -4.19 10.05 26.51
N PHE A 307 -4.12 9.48 27.70
CA PHE A 307 -4.19 8.03 27.86
C PHE A 307 -5.61 7.55 27.58
N TRP A 308 -5.74 6.47 26.82
CA TRP A 308 -7.03 5.87 26.48
C TRP A 308 -7.55 5.03 27.67
N VAL A 309 -7.99 5.72 28.72
CA VAL A 309 -8.52 5.14 29.96
C VAL A 309 -9.47 6.13 30.62
N MET A 310 -10.48 5.64 31.34
CA MET A 310 -11.39 6.48 32.13
C MET A 310 -10.70 7.01 33.40
N CYS A 311 -10.87 8.30 33.72
CA CYS A 311 -10.48 8.88 35.02
C CYS A 311 -11.30 8.17 36.09
N SER A 312 -10.64 7.61 37.11
CA SER A 312 -11.32 7.03 38.27
C SER A 312 -11.67 8.07 39.34
N GLN A 313 -11.24 9.32 39.18
CA GLN A 313 -11.51 10.41 40.11
C GLN A 313 -12.77 11.16 39.68
N GLY A 314 -13.64 11.50 40.65
CA GLY A 314 -14.88 12.24 40.36
C GLY A 314 -14.68 13.74 40.09
N ASN A 315 -13.62 14.34 40.65
CA ASN A 315 -13.25 15.74 40.45
C ASN A 315 -11.83 15.82 39.89
N CYS A 316 -11.67 15.71 38.56
CA CYS A 316 -10.37 15.85 37.90
C CYS A 316 -10.18 17.34 37.47
N PRO A 317 -9.00 17.96 37.68
CA PRO A 317 -8.73 19.33 37.27
C PRO A 317 -8.75 19.47 35.74
N THR A 318 -8.95 20.71 35.25
CA THR A 318 -8.89 21.03 33.82
C THR A 318 -7.57 20.54 33.22
N GLY A 319 -7.64 19.78 32.12
CA GLY A 319 -6.46 19.18 31.48
C GLY A 319 -6.04 17.80 32.02
N CYS A 320 -6.93 17.08 32.71
CA CYS A 320 -6.76 15.68 33.06
C CYS A 320 -6.27 14.84 31.86
N ASN A 321 -5.35 13.90 32.10
CA ASN A 321 -4.75 13.09 31.04
C ASN A 321 -5.53 11.80 30.70
N MET A 322 -6.79 11.72 31.12
CA MET A 322 -7.68 10.56 31.00
C MET A 322 -9.07 11.03 30.52
N ALA A 323 -9.94 10.10 30.12
CA ALA A 323 -11.31 10.38 29.69
C ALA A 323 -12.29 10.50 30.87
N HIS A 324 -13.26 11.40 30.81
CA HIS A 324 -14.37 11.45 31.80
C HIS A 324 -15.70 10.93 31.28
N THR A 325 -15.82 10.78 29.96
CA THR A 325 -17.01 10.24 29.31
C THR A 325 -16.62 9.21 28.27
N ALA A 326 -17.56 8.33 27.89
CA ALA A 326 -17.35 7.38 26.80
C ALA A 326 -17.04 8.10 25.46
N GLN A 327 -17.66 9.27 25.24
CA GLN A 327 -17.40 10.10 24.07
C GLN A 327 -15.98 10.66 24.07
N GLU A 328 -15.50 11.18 25.22
CA GLU A 328 -14.10 11.59 25.37
C GLU A 328 -13.15 10.41 25.14
N MET A 329 -13.47 9.24 25.68
CA MET A 329 -12.65 8.03 25.48
C MET A 329 -12.52 7.67 24.00
N LYS A 330 -13.62 7.81 23.23
CA LYS A 330 -13.60 7.63 21.77
C LYS A 330 -12.71 8.66 21.07
N ILE A 331 -12.87 9.95 21.40
CA ILE A 331 -12.06 11.05 20.83
C ILE A 331 -10.58 10.83 21.13
N ILE A 332 -10.22 10.53 22.38
CA ILE A 332 -8.84 10.25 22.80
C ILE A 332 -8.27 9.04 22.04
N GLY A 333 -9.07 7.98 21.90
CA GLY A 333 -8.66 6.79 21.16
C GLY A 333 -8.33 7.12 19.71
N ILE A 334 -9.18 7.90 19.04
CA ILE A 334 -8.94 8.37 17.68
C ILE A 334 -7.67 9.25 17.65
N CYS A 335 -7.53 10.19 18.58
CA CYS A 335 -6.32 11.03 18.70
C CYS A 335 -5.05 10.19 18.83
N ARG A 336 -5.05 9.10 19.61
CA ARG A 336 -3.90 8.19 19.70
C ARG A 336 -3.68 7.41 18.41
N ALA A 337 -4.74 6.88 17.80
CA ALA A 337 -4.64 6.15 16.54
C ALA A 337 -4.05 7.01 15.41
N VAL A 338 -4.30 8.33 15.40
CA VAL A 338 -3.75 9.24 14.40
C VAL A 338 -2.36 9.78 14.75
N SER A 339 -2.04 9.99 16.03
CA SER A 339 -0.79 10.64 16.45
C SER A 339 0.31 9.67 16.88
N VAL A 340 -0.01 8.40 17.17
CA VAL A 340 0.94 7.38 17.63
C VAL A 340 1.00 6.22 16.62
N PRO A 341 2.04 6.15 15.77
CA PRO A 341 2.24 5.06 14.84
C PRO A 341 2.24 3.70 15.57
N GLY A 342 1.40 2.78 15.10
CA GLY A 342 1.31 1.45 15.68
C GLY A 342 0.51 1.35 16.99
N TRP A 343 -0.27 2.38 17.34
CA TRP A 343 -1.16 2.32 18.50
C TRP A 343 -2.08 1.08 18.44
N LYS A 344 -1.97 0.25 19.49
CA LYS A 344 -2.65 -1.04 19.66
C LYS A 344 -2.51 -1.94 18.43
N ALA A 345 -1.36 -1.93 17.75
CA ALA A 345 -1.12 -2.77 16.58
C ALA A 345 -0.66 -4.19 16.95
N THR A 346 0.06 -4.34 18.06
CA THR A 346 0.61 -5.63 18.50
C THR A 346 0.31 -5.89 19.97
N THR A 347 0.37 -7.16 20.37
CA THR A 347 0.19 -7.58 21.76
C THR A 347 1.37 -7.15 22.63
N CYS A 348 1.09 -6.76 23.87
CA CYS A 348 2.12 -6.37 24.81
C CYS A 348 2.93 -7.60 25.22
N ASN A 349 4.23 -7.57 24.93
CA ASN A 349 5.18 -8.62 25.36
C ASN A 349 5.30 -8.77 26.88
N LYS A 350 4.88 -7.74 27.63
CA LYS A 350 4.86 -7.71 29.09
C LYS A 350 3.45 -7.77 29.67
N ALA A 351 2.42 -8.21 28.93
CA ALA A 351 1.01 -8.03 29.30
C ALA A 351 0.69 -8.20 30.81
N ALA A 352 1.14 -9.29 31.46
CA ALA A 352 0.89 -9.55 32.88
C ALA A 352 1.73 -8.69 33.86
N SER A 353 2.88 -8.16 33.44
CA SER A 353 3.82 -7.36 34.23
C SER A 353 4.00 -5.93 33.69
N CYS A 354 3.14 -5.51 32.78
CA CYS A 354 3.27 -4.23 32.10
C CYS A 354 2.86 -3.11 33.05
N THR A 355 3.84 -2.29 33.42
CA THR A 355 3.68 -1.16 34.34
C THR A 355 2.72 -0.08 33.82
N PHE A 356 2.49 -0.04 32.50
CA PHE A 356 1.54 0.89 31.89
C PHE A 356 0.09 0.39 31.98
N GLY A 357 -0.14 -0.91 32.18
CA GLY A 357 -1.48 -1.50 32.26
C GLY A 357 -2.37 -1.07 31.08
N VAL A 358 -3.58 -0.60 31.38
CA VAL A 358 -4.54 -0.09 30.40
C VAL A 358 -4.08 1.16 29.63
N ARG A 359 -3.03 1.85 30.10
CA ARG A 359 -2.43 3.03 29.44
C ARG A 359 -1.41 2.65 28.37
N CYS A 360 -1.08 1.37 28.25
CA CYS A 360 -0.11 0.84 27.31
C CYS A 360 -0.58 1.04 25.86
N ASP A 361 0.33 1.38 24.96
CA ASP A 361 0.06 1.47 23.53
C ASP A 361 -0.03 0.12 22.83
N TYR A 362 0.25 -0.98 23.53
CA TYR A 362 0.11 -2.34 23.03
C TYR A 362 -1.17 -3.01 23.53
N ILE A 363 -1.65 -4.00 22.81
CA ILE A 363 -2.87 -4.76 23.16
C ILE A 363 -2.61 -5.61 24.41
N HIS A 364 -3.50 -5.52 25.39
CA HIS A 364 -3.55 -6.37 26.58
C HIS A 364 -4.77 -7.30 26.53
N PRO A 365 -4.76 -8.45 27.23
CA PRO A 365 -5.89 -9.38 27.28
C PRO A 365 -7.20 -8.78 27.81
N SER A 366 -7.10 -7.71 28.61
CA SER A 366 -8.26 -6.99 29.17
C SER A 366 -8.85 -5.93 28.24
N ASP A 367 -8.21 -5.66 27.10
CA ASP A 367 -8.66 -4.62 26.18
C ASP A 367 -9.87 -5.11 25.37
N ASP A 368 -10.82 -4.20 25.14
CA ASP A 368 -11.89 -4.42 24.17
C ASP A 368 -11.36 -4.25 22.74
N ILE A 369 -11.03 -5.38 22.12
CA ILE A 369 -10.48 -5.43 20.76
C ILE A 369 -11.47 -4.87 19.74
N GLN A 370 -12.79 -5.10 19.92
CA GLN A 370 -13.79 -4.60 18.97
C GLN A 370 -13.86 -3.08 19.03
N LEU A 371 -13.81 -2.50 20.23
CA LEU A 371 -13.77 -1.05 20.41
C LEU A 371 -12.48 -0.44 19.83
N ILE A 372 -11.33 -1.08 20.03
CA ILE A 372 -10.05 -0.64 19.44
C ILE A 372 -10.13 -0.62 17.90
N GLU A 373 -10.63 -1.69 17.29
CA GLU A 373 -10.76 -1.75 15.84
C GLU A 373 -11.79 -0.75 15.31
N ALA A 374 -12.90 -0.53 16.03
CA ALA A 374 -13.87 0.52 15.68
C ALA A 374 -13.25 1.92 15.75
N ILE A 375 -12.39 2.19 16.74
CA ILE A 375 -11.63 3.45 16.85
C ILE A 375 -10.67 3.62 15.67
N LYS A 376 -9.88 2.59 15.33
CA LYS A 376 -8.96 2.61 14.18
C LYS A 376 -9.71 2.81 12.86
N GLN A 377 -10.84 2.11 12.68
CA GLN A 377 -11.70 2.28 11.52
C GLN A 377 -12.24 3.70 11.43
N THR A 378 -12.68 4.28 12.55
CA THR A 378 -13.15 5.67 12.60
C THR A 378 -12.01 6.64 12.26
N ALA A 379 -10.81 6.44 12.80
CA ALA A 379 -9.63 7.27 12.49
C ALA A 379 -9.26 7.22 11.00
N SER A 380 -9.40 6.04 10.37
CA SER A 380 -9.21 5.86 8.92
C SER A 380 -10.31 6.55 8.11
N GLN A 381 -11.57 6.54 8.58
CA GLN A 381 -12.69 7.26 7.97
C GLN A 381 -12.52 8.80 8.02
N LEU A 382 -11.70 9.32 8.93
CA LEU A 382 -11.32 10.74 8.95
C LEU A 382 -10.19 11.07 7.97
N GLU A 383 -9.71 10.09 7.19
CA GLU A 383 -8.66 10.26 6.17
C GLU A 383 -7.38 10.89 6.74
N THR A 384 -7.01 10.48 7.94
CA THR A 384 -5.88 11.08 8.65
C THR A 384 -4.54 10.57 8.13
N CYS A 385 -3.58 11.48 7.94
CA CYS A 385 -2.20 11.18 7.58
C CYS A 385 -1.24 11.91 8.52
N LEU A 386 -0.37 11.17 9.20
CA LEU A 386 0.70 11.72 10.03
C LEU A 386 1.96 11.91 9.19
N VAL A 387 2.42 13.15 9.06
CA VAL A 387 3.65 13.52 8.36
C VAL A 387 4.69 13.92 9.39
N MET A 388 5.73 13.10 9.53
CA MET A 388 6.86 13.40 10.41
C MET A 388 7.79 14.41 9.72
N ASP A 389 8.13 15.50 10.38
CA ASP A 389 9.02 16.54 9.85
C ASP A 389 10.50 16.34 10.26
N GLY A 390 10.80 15.26 10.98
CA GLY A 390 12.14 14.96 11.51
C GLY A 390 12.48 15.72 12.79
N THR A 391 11.53 16.46 13.37
CA THR A 391 11.69 17.21 14.62
C THR A 391 10.88 16.56 15.77
N SER A 392 10.73 17.27 16.90
CA SER A 392 9.83 16.88 17.99
C SER A 392 8.34 17.08 17.65
N MET A 393 8.02 17.53 16.44
CA MET A 393 6.68 17.77 15.95
C MET A 393 6.33 16.81 14.80
N ALA A 394 5.04 16.62 14.58
CA ALA A 394 4.49 15.94 13.43
C ALA A 394 3.23 16.67 12.97
N LEU A 395 2.88 16.55 11.70
CA LEU A 395 1.70 17.19 11.11
C LEU A 395 0.64 16.14 10.80
N VAL A 396 -0.52 16.23 11.46
CA VAL A 396 -1.71 15.44 11.12
C VAL A 396 -2.50 16.19 10.06
N ARG A 397 -2.72 15.58 8.90
CA ARG A 397 -3.61 16.06 7.84
C ARG A 397 -4.88 15.25 7.83
N PHE A 398 -6.03 15.90 7.75
CA PHE A 398 -7.36 15.27 7.64
C PHE A 398 -7.86 15.32 6.19
N GLY A 399 -8.82 14.47 5.82
CA GLY A 399 -9.31 14.37 4.43
C GLY A 399 -9.98 15.62 3.89
N ASP A 400 -10.52 16.47 4.77
CA ASP A 400 -11.06 17.77 4.40
C ASP A 400 -9.99 18.85 4.17
N GLY A 401 -8.71 18.49 4.34
CA GLY A 401 -7.56 19.37 4.20
C GLY A 401 -7.16 20.08 5.50
N ALA A 402 -7.89 19.90 6.61
CA ALA A 402 -7.49 20.46 7.90
C ALA A 402 -6.13 19.88 8.33
N GLN A 403 -5.32 20.71 8.99
CA GLN A 403 -4.00 20.32 9.47
C GLN A 403 -3.82 20.72 10.93
N VAL A 404 -3.19 19.83 11.70
CA VAL A 404 -2.90 20.04 13.12
C VAL A 404 -1.47 19.56 13.39
N GLN A 405 -0.64 20.42 13.98
CA GLN A 405 0.64 19.97 14.51
C GLN A 405 0.42 19.21 15.81
N VAL A 406 1.19 18.16 16.02
CA VAL A 406 1.18 17.33 17.24
C VAL A 406 2.60 17.06 17.68
N LEU A 407 2.81 16.79 18.96
CA LEU A 407 4.11 16.31 19.43
C LEU A 407 4.39 14.91 18.89
N ALA A 408 5.59 14.71 18.36
CA ALA A 408 6.05 13.42 17.88
C ALA A 408 6.01 12.35 19.01
N PRO A 409 5.71 11.07 18.66
CA PRO A 409 5.55 9.97 19.62
C PRO A 409 6.76 9.62 20.47
#